data_AF-A0A3D4AZG2-F1
#
_entry.id   AF-A0A3D4AZG2-F1
#
_cell.length_a   1.000
_cell.length_b   1.000
_cell.length_c   1.000
_cell.angle_alpha   90.00
_cell.angle_beta   90.00
_cell.angle_gamma   90.00
#
_symmetry.space_group_name_H-M   'P 1'
#
loop_
_entity.id
_entity.type
_entity.pdbx_description
1 polymer ?
#
loop_
_entity_poly.entity_id
_entity_poly.type
_entity_poly.pdbx_seq_one_letter_code
_entity_poly.pdbx_strand_id
1 'polypeptide(L)'
;MIEKTKDVNHGIFNQQINKLFYSVFPSPIGLMYAVATDHGVCRLTYDVSDEAFETDLMNRYGRPAEYASSSPLLQSLENQMTQYFMGALTRFDIPLDFLEGTPFYRRVWRAQQKIPFGQVCSYKWVAEQVGKPRAARAVGQANRRSCISILVP
;
A
#
# COMPACT_ATOMS: atom_id res chain seq x y z
N MET A 1 -15.19 20.17 28.81
CA MET A 1 -15.21 20.05 27.34
C MET A 1 -13.94 20.70 26.81
N ILE A 2 -12.94 19.90 26.47
CA ILE A 2 -11.70 20.39 25.84
C ILE A 2 -11.52 19.57 24.57
N GLU A 3 -12.07 20.07 23.46
CA GLU A 3 -11.67 19.69 22.12
C GLU A 3 -10.49 20.57 21.73
N LYS A 4 -9.34 19.96 21.43
CA LYS A 4 -8.32 20.47 20.49
C LYS A 4 -7.14 19.51 20.43
N THR A 5 -7.12 18.68 19.38
CA THR A 5 -5.91 18.36 18.59
C THR A 5 -6.34 17.61 17.33
N LYS A 6 -6.66 18.36 16.27
CA LYS A 6 -6.57 17.87 14.89
C LYS A 6 -5.12 18.07 14.45
N ASP A 7 -4.26 17.10 14.72
CA ASP A 7 -2.96 16.99 14.04
C ASP A 7 -3.10 15.99 12.91
N VAL A 8 -3.58 16.49 11.77
CA VAL A 8 -3.50 15.78 10.49
C VAL A 8 -2.47 16.52 9.64
N ASN A 9 -1.21 16.40 10.03
CA ASN A 9 -0.08 16.77 9.18
C ASN A 9 0.07 15.71 8.09
N HIS A 10 -0.67 15.86 6.99
CA HIS A 10 -0.33 15.23 5.72
C HIS A 10 0.93 15.94 5.20
N GLY A 11 2.09 15.33 5.49
CA GLY A 11 3.38 15.83 5.07
C GLY A 11 3.43 16.03 3.56
N ILE A 12 3.82 17.24 3.19
CA ILE A 12 4.18 17.74 1.86
C ILE A 12 4.82 16.63 0.99
N PHE A 13 4.06 16.08 0.04
CA PHE A 13 4.56 15.18 -0.99
C PHE A 13 4.96 16.00 -2.21
N ASN A 14 6.28 16.22 -2.36
CA ASN A 14 6.84 16.94 -3.51
C ASN A 14 7.55 15.99 -4.49
N GLN A 15 6.88 14.89 -4.84
CA GLN A 15 7.16 14.18 -6.08
C GLN A 15 6.03 14.56 -7.05
N GLN A 16 6.41 15.10 -8.21
CA GLN A 16 5.48 15.49 -9.25
C GLN A 16 4.89 14.19 -9.85
N ILE A 17 3.82 13.68 -9.22
CA ILE A 17 3.09 12.52 -9.73
C ILE A 17 2.45 12.97 -11.04
N ASN A 18 3.05 12.63 -12.18
CA ASN A 18 2.56 13.08 -13.48
C ASN A 18 1.25 12.37 -13.85
N LYS A 19 1.16 11.07 -13.58
CA LYS A 19 -0.02 10.24 -13.85
C LYS A 19 -0.34 9.34 -12.66
N LEU A 20 -1.62 9.30 -12.32
CA LEU A 20 -2.19 8.39 -11.33
C LEU A 20 -3.35 7.68 -12.03
N PHE A 21 -3.36 6.35 -12.00
CA PHE A 21 -4.41 5.56 -12.60
C PHE A 21 -4.85 4.45 -11.66
N TYR A 22 -6.10 4.04 -11.79
CA TYR A 22 -6.69 3.03 -10.92
C TYR A 22 -7.56 2.04 -11.68
N SER A 23 -7.76 0.88 -11.08
CA SER A 23 -8.76 -0.09 -11.49
C SER A 23 -9.43 -0.68 -10.26
N VAL A 24 -10.60 -1.26 -10.47
CA VAL A 24 -11.37 -1.93 -9.43
C VAL A 24 -11.70 -3.32 -9.93
N PHE A 25 -11.47 -4.34 -9.10
CA PHE A 25 -11.73 -5.73 -9.45
C PHE A 25 -12.26 -6.53 -8.25
N PRO A 26 -13.07 -7.58 -8.47
CA PRO A 26 -13.61 -8.40 -7.40
C PRO A 26 -12.55 -9.33 -6.79
N SER A 27 -12.71 -9.63 -5.50
CA SER A 27 -11.92 -10.64 -4.78
C SER A 27 -12.76 -11.34 -3.72
N PRO A 28 -12.30 -12.46 -3.13
CA PRO A 28 -13.00 -13.11 -2.02
C PRO A 28 -13.17 -12.24 -0.77
N ILE A 29 -12.42 -11.14 -0.64
CA ILE A 29 -12.50 -10.20 0.49
C ILE A 29 -13.20 -8.88 0.11
N GLY A 30 -13.94 -8.87 -1.00
CA GLY A 30 -14.66 -7.70 -1.51
C GLY A 30 -13.98 -7.05 -2.72
N LEU A 31 -14.50 -5.90 -3.14
CA LEU A 31 -13.89 -5.11 -4.22
C LEU A 31 -12.54 -4.59 -3.79
N MET A 32 -11.55 -4.77 -4.66
CA MET A 32 -10.21 -4.24 -4.49
C MET A 32 -10.01 -3.04 -5.39
N TYR A 33 -9.48 -1.97 -4.82
CA TYR A 33 -9.11 -0.74 -5.51
C TYR A 33 -7.60 -0.68 -5.58
N ALA A 34 -7.07 -0.77 -6.79
CA ALA A 34 -5.64 -0.71 -7.06
C ALA A 34 -5.30 0.63 -7.72
N VAL A 35 -4.28 1.30 -7.20
CA VAL A 35 -3.80 2.59 -7.70
C VAL A 35 -2.33 2.47 -8.04
N ALA A 36 -1.94 3.03 -9.17
CA ALA A 36 -0.59 2.99 -9.66
C ALA A 36 -0.17 4.33 -10.30
N THR A 37 1.15 4.51 -10.33
CA THR A 37 1.85 5.50 -11.13
C THR A 37 2.57 4.80 -12.27
N ASP A 38 3.29 5.57 -13.10
CA ASP A 38 4.19 5.01 -14.12
C ASP A 38 5.36 4.17 -13.52
N HIS A 39 5.58 4.24 -12.20
CA HIS A 39 6.66 3.50 -11.52
C HIS A 39 6.19 2.21 -10.84
N GLY A 40 4.89 2.05 -10.58
CA GLY A 40 4.38 0.86 -9.91
C GLY A 40 3.07 1.10 -9.15
N VAL A 41 2.58 0.03 -8.52
CA VAL A 41 1.42 0.07 -7.62
C VAL A 41 1.81 0.85 -6.38
N CYS A 42 1.08 1.93 -6.10
CA CYS A 42 1.31 2.78 -4.95
C CYS A 42 0.26 2.59 -3.86
N ARG A 43 -0.88 1.96 -4.20
CA ARG A 43 -1.96 1.67 -3.26
C ARG A 43 -2.74 0.42 -3.65
N LEU A 44 -3.13 -0.36 -2.65
CA LEU A 44 -4.07 -1.47 -2.80
C LEU A 44 -4.94 -1.55 -1.55
N THR A 45 -6.23 -1.29 -1.71
CA THR A 45 -7.21 -1.27 -0.61
C THR A 45 -8.44 -2.09 -0.98
N TYR A 46 -9.16 -2.57 0.03
CA TYR A 46 -10.42 -3.30 -0.12
C TYR A 46 -11.39 -2.83 0.98
N ASP A 47 -12.65 -3.22 0.87
CA ASP A 47 -13.71 -2.88 1.85
C ASP A 47 -13.89 -1.37 2.05
N VAL A 48 -13.88 -0.62 0.93
CA VAL A 48 -14.15 0.82 0.88
C VAL A 48 -15.23 1.11 -0.16
N SER A 49 -16.03 2.16 0.05
CA SER A 49 -16.94 2.68 -0.96
C SER A 49 -16.19 3.52 -2.00
N ASP A 50 -16.77 3.69 -3.19
CA ASP A 50 -16.22 4.56 -4.25
C ASP A 50 -15.97 5.98 -3.74
N GLU A 51 -16.94 6.58 -3.04
CA GLU A 51 -16.82 7.93 -2.46
C GLU A 51 -15.66 8.04 -1.46
N ALA A 52 -15.50 7.05 -0.58
CA ALA A 52 -14.42 7.03 0.39
C ALA A 52 -13.06 6.85 -0.29
N PHE A 53 -13.00 6.02 -1.33
CA PHE A 53 -11.82 5.82 -2.14
C PHE A 53 -11.39 7.11 -2.85
N GLU A 54 -12.30 7.77 -3.59
CA GLU A 54 -12.02 9.02 -4.30
C GLU A 54 -11.59 10.14 -3.35
N THR A 55 -12.29 10.28 -2.22
CA THR A 55 -11.96 11.26 -1.18
C THR A 55 -10.56 11.00 -0.61
N ASP A 56 -10.19 9.74 -0.38
CA ASP A 56 -8.85 9.37 0.10
C ASP A 56 -7.76 9.71 -0.91
N LEU A 57 -7.98 9.48 -2.23
CA LEU A 57 -7.03 9.87 -3.27
C LEU A 57 -6.81 11.39 -3.32
N MET A 58 -7.89 12.17 -3.29
CA MET A 58 -7.80 13.62 -3.28
C MET A 58 -7.03 14.13 -2.05
N ASN A 59 -7.32 13.59 -0.87
CA ASN A 59 -6.65 14.01 0.36
C ASN A 59 -5.16 13.66 0.40
N ARG A 60 -4.76 12.54 -0.21
CA ARG A 60 -3.37 12.07 -0.18
C ARG A 60 -2.50 12.64 -1.29
N TYR A 61 -3.02 12.60 -2.52
CA TYR A 61 -2.24 12.92 -3.71
C TYR A 61 -2.61 14.29 -4.30
N GLY A 62 -3.62 14.97 -3.74
CA GLY A 62 -4.08 16.27 -4.22
C GLY A 62 -4.71 16.22 -5.61
N ARG A 63 -5.07 15.03 -6.11
CA ARG A 63 -5.59 14.83 -7.46
C ARG A 63 -6.36 13.51 -7.61
N PRO A 64 -7.31 13.44 -8.56
CA PRO A 64 -7.99 12.19 -8.87
C PRO A 64 -7.06 11.24 -9.63
N ALA A 65 -7.40 9.95 -9.61
CA ALA A 65 -6.81 8.96 -10.50
C ALA A 65 -7.69 8.76 -11.74
N GLU A 66 -7.07 8.47 -12.88
CA GLU A 66 -7.77 8.09 -14.11
C GLU A 66 -8.16 6.61 -14.05
N TYR A 67 -9.43 6.29 -14.32
CA TYR A 67 -9.84 4.88 -14.40
C TYR A 67 -9.21 4.22 -15.63
N ALA A 68 -8.43 3.16 -15.41
CA ALA A 68 -7.63 2.50 -16.44
C ALA A 68 -7.60 0.97 -16.26
N SER A 69 -8.74 0.32 -16.47
CA SER A 69 -8.84 -1.16 -16.48
C SER A 69 -8.02 -1.83 -17.59
N SER A 70 -7.63 -1.08 -18.63
CA SER A 70 -6.74 -1.54 -19.70
C SER A 70 -5.24 -1.39 -19.38
N SER A 71 -4.87 -0.89 -18.19
CA SER A 71 -3.47 -0.75 -17.79
C SER A 71 -2.81 -2.13 -17.65
N PRO A 72 -1.71 -2.41 -18.39
CA PRO A 72 -1.03 -3.71 -18.30
C PRO A 72 -0.56 -4.05 -16.89
N LEU A 73 -0.12 -3.04 -16.13
CA LEU A 73 0.30 -3.21 -14.74
C LEU A 73 -0.86 -3.65 -13.84
N LEU A 74 -2.01 -2.98 -13.95
CA LEU A 74 -3.15 -3.29 -13.10
C LEU A 74 -3.84 -4.60 -13.50
N GLN A 75 -3.84 -4.97 -14.78
CA GLN A 75 -4.28 -6.29 -15.24
C GLN A 75 -3.36 -7.40 -14.73
N SER A 76 -2.04 -7.18 -14.76
CA SER A 76 -1.08 -8.13 -14.18
C SER A 76 -1.31 -8.29 -12.67
N LEU A 77 -1.55 -7.18 -11.96
CA LEU A 77 -1.90 -7.22 -10.54
C LEU A 77 -3.19 -8.02 -10.30
N GLU A 78 -4.28 -7.71 -11.01
CA GLU A 78 -5.55 -8.42 -10.88
C GLU A 78 -5.37 -9.92 -11.09
N ASN A 79 -4.69 -10.33 -12.16
CA ASN A 79 -4.41 -11.73 -12.46
C ASN A 79 -3.61 -12.42 -11.34
N GLN A 80 -2.57 -11.77 -10.81
CA GLN A 80 -1.77 -12.33 -9.72
C GLN A 80 -2.55 -12.39 -8.41
N MET A 81 -3.42 -11.41 -8.14
CA MET A 81 -4.32 -11.43 -6.98
C MET A 81 -5.31 -12.59 -7.09
N THR A 82 -5.88 -12.83 -8.27
CA THR A 82 -6.74 -14.00 -8.49
C THR A 82 -6.00 -15.30 -8.19
N GLN A 83 -4.78 -15.47 -8.72
CA GLN A 83 -3.97 -16.66 -8.44
C GLN A 83 -3.60 -16.80 -6.96
N TYR A 84 -3.30 -15.69 -6.29
CA TYR A 84 -3.01 -15.65 -4.86
C TYR A 84 -4.19 -16.15 -4.04
N PHE A 85 -5.39 -15.63 -4.31
CA PHE A 85 -6.60 -16.05 -3.60
C PHE A 85 -7.00 -17.51 -3.91
N MET A 86 -6.61 -18.04 -5.07
CA MET A 86 -6.76 -19.46 -5.40
C MET A 86 -5.67 -20.35 -4.77
N GLY A 87 -4.67 -19.77 -4.08
CA GLY A 87 -3.54 -20.50 -3.52
C GLY A 87 -2.51 -20.97 -4.56
N ALA A 88 -2.61 -20.52 -5.81
CA ALA A 88 -1.70 -20.88 -6.90
C ALA A 88 -0.46 -19.97 -6.97
N LEU A 89 -0.49 -18.81 -6.31
CA LEU A 89 0.61 -17.85 -6.26
C LEU A 89 0.96 -17.50 -4.81
N THR A 90 2.25 -17.60 -4.49
CA THR A 90 2.78 -17.27 -3.15
C THR A 90 3.73 -16.08 -3.15
N ARG A 91 4.11 -15.58 -4.34
CA ARG A 91 5.00 -14.43 -4.50
C ARG A 91 4.53 -13.56 -5.65
N PHE A 92 4.31 -12.29 -5.37
CA PHE A 92 3.96 -11.29 -6.37
C PHE A 92 5.21 -10.80 -7.12
N ASP A 93 5.06 -10.61 -8.42
CA ASP A 93 6.00 -9.92 -9.30
C ASP A 93 5.32 -8.65 -9.83
N ILE A 94 5.17 -7.67 -8.94
CA ILE A 94 4.50 -6.40 -9.22
C ILE A 94 5.41 -5.27 -8.71
N PRO A 95 5.78 -4.30 -9.56
CA PRO A 95 6.55 -3.14 -9.12
C PRO A 95 5.71 -2.31 -8.15
N LEU A 96 6.31 -1.92 -7.02
CA LEU A 96 5.69 -1.06 -6.02
C LEU A 96 6.32 0.33 -6.00
N ASP A 97 5.47 1.35 -5.93
CA ASP A 97 5.88 2.75 -5.81
C ASP A 97 5.47 3.30 -4.44
N PHE A 98 6.42 3.36 -3.51
CA PHE A 98 6.20 3.91 -2.17
C PHE A 98 6.23 5.44 -2.19
N LEU A 99 5.11 6.03 -2.61
CA LEU A 99 4.86 7.46 -2.57
C LEU A 99 4.73 7.97 -1.13
N GLU A 100 4.12 7.18 -0.26
CA GLU A 100 3.85 7.55 1.12
C GLU A 100 4.96 7.12 2.09
N GLY A 101 4.90 7.65 3.31
CA GLY A 101 5.73 7.20 4.42
C GLY A 101 7.14 7.80 4.48
N THR A 102 7.64 7.89 5.72
CA THR A 102 9.00 8.36 5.98
C THR A 102 10.04 7.40 5.37
N PRO A 103 11.29 7.82 5.18
CA PRO A 103 12.36 6.90 4.76
C PRO A 103 12.48 5.66 5.66
N PHE A 104 12.15 5.77 6.95
CA PHE A 104 12.11 4.63 7.85
C PHE A 104 10.95 3.67 7.51
N TYR A 105 9.74 4.18 7.27
CA TYR A 105 8.58 3.35 6.92
C TYR A 105 8.79 2.62 5.61
N ARG A 106 9.33 3.30 4.59
CA ARG A 106 9.65 2.67 3.30
C ARG A 106 10.69 1.56 3.42
N ARG A 107 11.65 1.67 4.35
CA ARG A 107 12.58 0.56 4.67
C ARG A 107 11.86 -0.60 5.35
N VAL A 108 10.93 -0.31 6.28
CA VAL A 108 10.12 -1.34 6.94
C VAL A 108 9.27 -2.11 5.92
N TRP A 109 8.53 -1.42 5.06
CA TRP A 109 7.69 -2.06 4.03
C TRP A 109 8.51 -2.89 3.02
N ARG A 110 9.71 -2.43 2.67
CA ARG A 110 10.65 -3.23 1.86
C ARG A 110 11.18 -4.47 2.58
N ALA A 111 11.35 -4.41 3.91
CA ALA A 111 11.74 -5.58 4.69
C ALA A 111 10.58 -6.58 4.82
N GLN A 112 9.34 -6.09 4.98
CA GLN A 112 8.15 -6.95 5.05
C GLN A 112 7.91 -7.77 3.79
N GLN A 113 8.20 -7.21 2.61
CA GLN A 113 8.14 -7.96 1.34
C GLN A 113 9.08 -9.19 1.27
N LYS A 114 10.05 -9.30 2.19
CA LYS A 114 10.96 -10.46 2.29
C LYS A 114 10.41 -11.57 3.18
N ILE A 115 9.29 -11.33 3.88
CA ILE A 115 8.63 -12.34 4.71
C ILE A 115 8.04 -13.40 3.76
N PRO A 116 8.41 -14.69 3.90
CA PRO A 116 7.85 -15.74 3.05
C PRO A 116 6.35 -15.90 3.26
N PHE A 117 5.65 -16.35 2.23
CA PHE A 117 4.24 -16.68 2.32
C PHE A 117 3.96 -17.69 3.43
N GLY A 118 2.87 -17.47 4.18
CA GLY A 118 2.47 -18.31 5.30
C GLY A 118 3.33 -18.17 6.55
N GLN A 119 4.32 -17.27 6.58
CA GLN A 119 5.16 -17.00 7.74
C GLN A 119 4.74 -15.72 8.43
N VAL A 120 4.87 -15.71 9.76
CA VAL A 120 4.70 -14.51 10.58
C VAL A 120 6.04 -14.14 11.21
N CYS A 121 6.30 -12.85 11.37
CA CYS A 121 7.47 -12.38 12.08
C CYS A 121 7.10 -11.34 13.14
N SER A 122 7.95 -11.19 14.15
CA SER A 122 7.74 -10.16 15.17
C SER A 122 8.16 -8.79 14.67
N TYR A 123 7.57 -7.72 15.20
CA TYR A 123 8.06 -6.36 14.93
C TYR A 123 9.53 -6.17 15.31
N LYS A 124 10.03 -6.91 16.30
CA LYS A 124 11.44 -6.92 16.68
C LYS A 124 12.30 -7.49 15.55
N TRP A 125 11.88 -8.60 14.94
CA TRP A 125 12.57 -9.20 13.81
C TRP A 125 12.71 -8.21 12.65
N VAL A 126 11.61 -7.52 12.27
CA VAL A 126 11.66 -6.49 11.21
C VAL A 126 12.57 -5.33 11.62
N ALA A 127 12.52 -4.91 12.89
CA ALA A 127 13.38 -3.85 13.42
C ALA A 127 14.88 -4.20 13.29
N GLU A 128 15.25 -5.47 13.50
CA GLU A 128 16.60 -5.99 13.27
C GLU A 128 16.96 -5.95 11.78
N GLN A 129 16.06 -6.40 10.88
CA GLN A 129 16.29 -6.37 9.42
C GLN A 129 16.53 -4.96 8.87
N VAL A 130 15.93 -3.93 9.47
CA VAL A 130 16.13 -2.53 9.07
C VAL A 130 17.27 -1.82 9.82
N GLY A 131 18.08 -2.57 10.58
CA GLY A 131 19.24 -2.04 11.30
C GLY A 131 18.90 -1.14 12.49
N LYS A 132 17.70 -1.29 13.06
CA LYS A 132 17.22 -0.51 14.23
C LYS A 132 16.59 -1.43 15.28
N PRO A 133 17.35 -2.30 15.98
CA PRO A 133 16.81 -3.35 16.85
C PRO A 133 15.87 -2.86 17.98
N ARG A 134 16.01 -1.60 18.42
CA ARG A 134 15.17 -0.99 19.46
C ARG A 134 13.87 -0.33 18.92
N ALA A 135 13.59 -0.43 17.62
CA ALA A 135 12.52 0.29 16.95
C ALA A 135 11.21 -0.51 16.75
N ALA A 136 10.98 -1.60 17.50
CA ALA A 136 9.81 -2.46 17.33
C ALA A 136 8.46 -1.69 17.38
N ARG A 137 8.32 -0.70 18.28
CA ARG A 137 7.11 0.14 18.33
C ARG A 137 6.94 0.99 17.07
N ALA A 138 8.03 1.53 16.54
CA ALA A 138 8.01 2.33 15.31
C ALA A 138 7.70 1.46 14.08
N VAL A 139 8.17 0.21 14.06
CA VAL A 139 7.76 -0.79 13.06
C VAL A 139 6.26 -1.02 13.11
N GLY A 140 5.66 -1.19 14.30
CA GLY A 140 4.21 -1.32 14.43
C GLY A 140 3.43 -0.10 13.88
N GLN A 141 3.97 1.11 14.05
CA GLN A 141 3.39 2.32 13.45
C GLN A 141 3.53 2.35 11.93
N ALA A 142 4.67 1.89 11.39
CA ALA A 142 4.87 1.75 9.96
C ALA A 142 3.89 0.72 9.36
N ASN A 143 3.67 -0.39 10.05
CA ASN A 143 2.73 -1.43 9.64
C ASN A 143 1.30 -0.89 9.52
N ARG A 144 0.84 -0.16 10.55
CA ARG A 144 -0.49 0.51 10.54
C ARG A 144 -0.66 1.50 9.38
N ARG A 145 0.44 2.05 8.85
CA ARG A 145 0.44 3.06 7.77
C ARG A 145 0.65 2.45 6.39
N SER A 146 0.79 1.13 6.27
CA SER A 146 0.93 0.48 4.97
C SER A 146 -0.35 0.69 4.14
N CYS A 147 -0.18 1.19 2.92
CA CYS A 147 -1.29 1.50 2.01
C CYS A 147 -1.36 0.52 0.83
N ILE A 148 -0.49 -0.50 0.81
CA ILE A 148 -0.42 -1.50 -0.24
C ILE A 148 -0.70 -2.87 0.39
N SER A 149 -1.96 -3.08 0.76
CA SER A 149 -2.41 -4.31 1.43
C SER A 149 -2.02 -5.56 0.64
N ILE A 150 -1.75 -6.66 1.34
CA ILE A 150 -1.38 -7.98 0.77
C ILE A 150 0.00 -8.01 0.10
N LEU A 151 0.33 -7.05 -0.78
CA LEU A 151 1.66 -6.96 -1.42
C LEU A 151 2.75 -6.57 -0.42
N VAL A 152 2.40 -5.78 0.61
CA VAL A 152 3.22 -5.55 1.80
C VAL A 152 2.55 -6.27 3.00
N PRO A 153 3.05 -7.45 3.39
CA PRO A 153 2.42 -8.29 4.41
C PRO A 153 2.67 -7.82 5.86
#